data_AF-A0A165PXQ3-F1
#
_entry.id   AF-A0A165PXQ3-F1
#
_cell.length_a   1.000
_cell.length_b   1.000
_cell.length_c   1.000
_cell.angle_alpha   90.00
_cell.angle_beta   90.00
_cell.angle_gamma   90.00
#
_symmetry.space_group_name_H-M   'P 1'
#
loop_
_entity.id
_entity.type
_entity.pdbx_description
1 polymer ?
#
loop_
_entity_poly.entity_id
_entity_poly.type
_entity_poly.pdbx_seq_one_letter_code
_entity_poly.pdbx_strand_id
1 'polypeptide(L)'
;RIKDCKINNEFIALLKAALLSDEHNSLGPEYTARLRNPPEHQLAITDPDVRFSLDILISIGYGAESIYTSIYQSYMRRHPD
;
A
#
# COMPACT_ATOMS: atom_id res chain seq x y z
N ARG A 1 20.68 -20.27 -9.35
CA ARG A 1 21.46 -19.05 -8.99
C ARG A 1 21.41 -17.96 -10.07
N ILE A 2 22.03 -18.12 -11.26
CA ILE A 2 21.99 -17.05 -12.30
C ILE A 2 20.57 -16.84 -12.88
N LYS A 3 19.80 -17.93 -13.08
CA LYS A 3 18.39 -17.86 -13.50
C LYS A 3 17.53 -17.07 -12.50
N ASP A 4 17.71 -17.34 -11.21
CA ASP A 4 16.95 -16.66 -10.14
C ASP A 4 17.27 -15.16 -10.10
N CYS A 5 18.53 -14.77 -10.28
CA CYS A 5 18.90 -13.36 -10.42
C CYS A 5 18.26 -12.68 -11.63
N LYS A 6 18.11 -13.38 -12.76
CA LYS A 6 17.42 -12.82 -13.94
C LYS A 6 15.93 -12.60 -13.67
N ILE A 7 15.26 -13.58 -13.08
CA ILE A 7 13.83 -13.47 -12.71
C ILE A 7 13.62 -12.29 -11.76
N ASN A 8 14.47 -12.13 -10.75
CA ASN A 8 14.38 -10.98 -9.84
C ASN A 8 14.56 -9.64 -10.56
N ASN A 9 15.51 -9.54 -11.49
CA ASN A 9 15.73 -8.30 -12.23
C ASN A 9 14.57 -7.96 -13.17
N GLU A 10 13.97 -8.97 -13.81
CA GLU A 10 12.78 -8.81 -14.65
C GLU A 10 11.57 -8.37 -13.80
N PHE A 11 11.36 -9.00 -12.64
CA PHE A 11 10.32 -8.60 -11.70
C PHE A 11 10.49 -7.14 -11.22
N ILE A 12 11.72 -6.74 -10.87
CA ILE A 12 12.03 -5.36 -10.49
C ILE A 12 11.74 -4.39 -11.65
N ALA A 13 12.07 -4.77 -12.88
CA ALA A 13 11.79 -3.95 -14.05
C ALA A 13 10.28 -3.77 -14.28
N LEU A 14 9.49 -4.84 -14.14
CA LEU A 14 8.03 -4.80 -14.24
C LEU A 14 7.42 -3.89 -13.16
N LEU A 15 7.87 -3.99 -11.90
CA LEU A 15 7.39 -3.10 -10.84
C LEU A 15 7.71 -1.63 -11.11
N LYS A 16 8.89 -1.34 -11.65
CA LYS A 16 9.28 0.04 -12.00
C LYS A 16 8.50 0.61 -13.17
N ALA A 17 8.08 -0.25 -14.09
CA ALA A 17 7.29 0.10 -15.27
C ALA A 17 5.78 -0.06 -15.06
N ALA A 18 5.33 -0.39 -13.84
CA ALA A 18 3.94 -0.69 -13.56
C ALA A 18 3.03 0.49 -13.90
N LEU A 19 2.02 0.24 -14.73
CA LEU A 19 1.02 1.21 -15.14
C LEU A 19 -0.38 0.72 -14.79
N LEU A 20 -1.32 1.66 -14.60
CA LEU A 20 -2.72 1.31 -14.39
C LEU A 20 -3.38 0.67 -15.64
N SER A 21 -2.77 0.81 -16.81
CA SER A 21 -3.19 0.11 -18.05
C SER A 21 -2.44 -1.19 -18.30
N ASP A 22 -1.55 -1.61 -17.41
CA ASP A 22 -0.74 -2.80 -17.57
C ASP A 22 -1.60 -4.07 -17.61
N GLU A 23 -1.19 -5.09 -18.38
CA GLU A 23 -1.92 -6.35 -18.51
C GLU A 23 -1.96 -7.15 -17.19
N HIS A 24 -1.01 -6.91 -16.30
CA HIS A 24 -0.97 -7.49 -14.97
C HIS A 24 -1.84 -6.72 -13.97
N ASN A 25 -2.41 -5.56 -14.35
CA ASN A 25 -3.36 -4.85 -13.52
C ASN A 25 -4.69 -5.61 -13.44
N SER A 26 -4.94 -6.24 -12.30
CA SER A 26 -6.16 -7.01 -12.02
C SER A 26 -7.32 -6.15 -11.52
N LEU A 27 -7.20 -4.82 -11.54
CA LEU A 27 -8.31 -3.93 -11.20
C LEU A 27 -9.39 -3.98 -12.29
N GLY A 28 -10.64 -4.19 -11.87
CA GLY A 28 -11.79 -4.09 -12.77
C GLY A 28 -11.83 -2.75 -13.54
N PRO A 29 -12.39 -2.74 -14.75
CA PRO A 29 -12.44 -1.54 -15.60
C PRO A 29 -13.11 -0.35 -14.89
N GLU A 30 -14.09 -0.61 -14.02
CA GLU A 30 -14.76 0.39 -13.19
C GLU A 30 -13.82 1.08 -12.20
N TYR A 31 -12.91 0.34 -11.56
CA TYR A 31 -11.94 0.91 -10.62
C TYR A 31 -10.89 1.72 -11.35
N THR A 32 -10.40 1.21 -12.48
CA THR A 32 -9.46 1.93 -13.34
C THR A 32 -10.07 3.24 -13.86
N ALA A 33 -11.34 3.22 -14.26
CA ALA A 33 -12.06 4.42 -14.69
C ALA A 33 -12.21 5.44 -13.56
N ARG A 34 -12.54 4.99 -12.34
CA ARG A 34 -12.64 5.85 -11.14
C ARG A 34 -11.31 6.43 -10.71
N LEU A 35 -10.21 5.68 -10.82
CA LEU A 35 -8.87 6.19 -10.48
C LEU A 35 -8.41 7.27 -11.47
N ARG A 36 -8.76 7.14 -12.76
CA ARG A 36 -8.48 8.16 -13.78
C ARG A 36 -9.40 9.38 -13.70
N ASN A 37 -10.63 9.18 -13.22
CA ASN A 37 -11.63 10.22 -13.06
C ASN A 37 -12.11 10.21 -11.61
N PRO A 38 -11.27 10.71 -10.69
CA PRO A 38 -11.60 10.67 -9.27
C PRO A 38 -12.87 11.49 -9.02
N PRO A 39 -13.74 11.05 -8.09
CA PRO A 39 -14.91 11.85 -7.72
C PRO A 39 -14.46 13.21 -7.16
N GLU A 40 -15.00 14.30 -7.72
CA GLU A 40 -14.65 15.66 -7.29
C GLU A 40 -15.52 16.18 -6.13
N HIS A 41 -16.59 15.46 -5.81
CA HIS A 41 -17.43 15.84 -4.68
C HIS A 41 -16.74 15.53 -3.35
N GLN A 42 -16.99 16.37 -2.35
CA GLN A 42 -16.48 16.15 -1.01
C GLN A 42 -17.08 14.87 -0.42
N LEU A 43 -16.24 13.96 0.08
CA LEU A 43 -16.69 12.78 0.82
C LEU A 43 -17.39 13.22 2.11
N ALA A 44 -18.69 12.99 2.19
CA ALA A 44 -19.49 13.23 3.39
C ALA A 44 -19.69 11.90 4.14
N ILE A 45 -19.06 11.77 5.31
CA ILE A 45 -19.34 10.69 6.26
C ILE A 45 -20.12 11.32 7.40
N THR A 46 -21.45 11.17 7.37
CA THR A 46 -22.37 11.84 8.30
C THR A 46 -22.56 11.06 9.60
N ASP A 47 -22.26 9.76 9.60
CA ASP A 47 -22.28 8.92 10.78
C ASP A 47 -21.01 9.18 11.63
N PRO A 48 -21.16 9.70 12.86
CA PRO A 48 -20.01 10.04 13.71
C PRO A 48 -19.17 8.82 14.14
N ASP A 49 -19.81 7.67 14.36
CA ASP A 49 -19.12 6.45 14.82
C ASP A 49 -18.31 5.83 13.68
N VAL A 50 -18.88 5.81 12.47
CA VAL A 50 -18.15 5.40 11.26
C VAL A 50 -16.97 6.34 11.03
N ARG A 51 -17.17 7.66 11.14
CA ARG A 51 -16.09 8.63 10.97
C ARG A 51 -14.96 8.39 11.97
N PHE A 52 -15.31 8.22 13.25
CA PHE A 52 -14.34 7.96 14.31
C PHE A 52 -13.57 6.65 14.09
N SER A 53 -14.25 5.58 13.66
CA SER A 53 -13.58 4.30 13.37
C SER A 53 -12.56 4.40 12.22
N LEU A 54 -12.88 5.18 11.18
CA LEU A 54 -11.98 5.44 10.06
C LEU A 54 -10.81 6.32 10.48
N ASP A 55 -11.05 7.36 11.29
CA ASP A 55 -10.00 8.22 11.80
C ASP A 55 -9.01 7.41 12.67
N ILE A 56 -9.48 6.47 13.49
CA ILE A 56 -8.62 5.52 14.24
C ILE A 56 -7.83 4.64 13.27
N LEU A 57 -8.51 3.97 12.33
CA LEU A 57 -7.86 3.04 11.39
C LEU A 57 -6.75 3.73 10.59
N ILE A 58 -7.04 4.92 10.07
CA ILE A 58 -6.11 5.74 9.29
C ILE A 58 -4.93 6.18 10.18
N SER A 59 -5.20 6.63 11.41
CA SER A 59 -4.15 7.05 12.35
C SER A 59 -3.21 5.89 12.72
N ILE A 60 -3.73 4.69 12.92
CA ILE A 60 -2.94 3.47 13.14
C ILE A 60 -2.13 3.13 11.89
N GLY A 61 -2.73 3.24 10.71
CA GLY A 61 -2.06 3.00 9.43
C GLY A 61 -0.89 3.95 9.18
N TYR A 62 -1.01 5.23 9.52
CA TYR A 62 0.09 6.20 9.45
C TYR A 62 1.14 5.99 10.55
N GLY A 63 0.73 5.52 11.73
CA GLY A 63 1.66 5.12 12.79
C GLY A 63 2.45 3.85 12.48
N ALA A 64 2.10 3.11 11.43
CA ALA A 64 2.67 1.79 11.15
C ALA A 64 4.18 1.85 10.89
N GLU A 65 4.72 2.89 10.24
CA GLU A 65 6.18 2.97 10.00
C GLU A 65 6.97 3.17 11.31
N SER A 66 6.54 4.11 12.16
CA SER A 66 7.23 4.40 13.43
C SER A 66 7.04 3.27 14.45
N ILE A 67 5.87 2.63 14.46
CA ILE A 67 5.57 1.47 15.30
C ILE A 67 6.34 0.24 14.79
N TYR A 68 6.33 -0.05 13.49
CA TYR A 68 7.09 -1.14 12.88
C TYR A 68 8.59 -0.96 13.13
N THR A 69 9.12 0.24 12.90
CA THR A 69 10.53 0.57 13.16
C THR A 69 10.86 0.38 14.63
N SER A 70 10.00 0.82 15.55
CA SER A 70 10.21 0.66 17.00
C SER A 70 10.19 -0.82 17.43
N ILE A 71 9.30 -1.63 16.85
CA ILE A 71 9.23 -3.07 17.11
C ILE A 71 10.46 -3.78 16.55
N TYR A 72 10.83 -3.48 15.29
CA TYR A 72 12.03 -4.02 14.64
C TYR A 72 13.31 -3.69 15.44
N GLN A 73 13.48 -2.43 15.83
CA GLN A 73 14.61 -2.00 16.66
C GLN A 73 14.60 -2.67 18.05
N SER A 74 13.43 -2.88 18.65
CA SER A 74 13.33 -3.60 19.93
C SER A 74 13.60 -5.10 19.80
N TYR A 75 13.22 -5.70 18.68
CA TYR A 75 13.50 -7.09 18.34
C TYR A 75 15.00 -7.30 18.07
N MET A 76 15.63 -6.44 17.26
CA MET A 76 17.08 -6.47 17.00
C MET A 76 17.92 -6.24 18.25
N ARG A 77 17.49 -5.34 19.16
CA ARG A 77 18.14 -5.19 20.48
C ARG A 77 18.04 -6.44 21.36
N ARG A 78 16.95 -7.20 21.23
CA ARG A 78 16.71 -8.44 22.00
C ARG A 78 17.43 -9.66 21.40
N HIS A 79 17.67 -9.65 20.10
CA HIS A 79 18.28 -10.74 19.34
C HIS A 79 19.46 -10.20 18.49
N PRO A 80 20.61 -9.90 19.12
CA PRO A 80 21.75 -9.22 18.47
C PRO A 80 22.68 -10.19 17.70
N ASP A 81 22.11 -11.10 16.92
CA ASP A 81 22.86 -12.05 16.08
C ASP A 81 22.96 -11.58 14.63
#